data_AF-A0ABD0PWB9-F1
#
_entry.id   AF-A0ABD0PWB9-F1
#
_cell.length_a   1.000
_cell.length_b   1.000
_cell.length_c   1.000
_cell.angle_alpha   90.00
_cell.angle_beta   90.00
_cell.angle_gamma   90.00
#
_symmetry.space_group_name_H-M   'P 1'
#
loop_
_entity.id
_entity.type
_entity.pdbx_description
1 polymer ?
#
loop_
_entity_poly.entity_id
_entity_poly.type
_entity_poly.pdbx_seq_one_letter_code
_entity_poly.pdbx_strand_id
1 'polypeptide(L)'
;AWFTFDPASAHPDIILSNDNLTVTCNSYDDRVVMGNTGFSRGVHYWEMTIDRYDNHPDPAFGIARADVMKDVMLGKDDKAWAMYVDNNRSWFMHNNSHTNR
;
A
#
# COMPACT_ATOMS: atom_id res chain seq x y z
N ALA A 1 3.83 -15.18 -11.65
CA ALA A 1 4.08 -15.67 -10.27
C ALA A 1 2.81 -15.40 -9.48
N TRP A 2 2.45 -16.29 -8.56
CA TRP A 2 1.39 -16.04 -7.58
C TRP A 2 2.03 -15.53 -6.29
N PHE A 3 1.44 -14.53 -5.66
CA PHE A 3 1.99 -13.89 -4.46
C PHE A 3 0.87 -13.46 -3.52
N THR A 4 1.24 -13.22 -2.27
CA THR A 4 0.35 -12.76 -1.19
C THR A 4 1.04 -11.60 -0.44
N PHE A 5 0.37 -11.00 0.54
CA PHE A 5 1.04 -10.08 1.47
C PHE A 5 2.05 -10.84 2.33
N ASP A 6 3.17 -10.18 2.65
CA ASP A 6 4.22 -10.69 3.52
C ASP A 6 3.99 -10.24 4.98
N PRO A 7 3.63 -11.15 5.91
CA PRO A 7 3.46 -10.80 7.31
C PRO A 7 4.71 -10.21 7.96
N ALA A 8 5.91 -10.57 7.50
CA ALA A 8 7.15 -10.03 8.05
C ALA A 8 7.39 -8.56 7.66
N SER A 9 6.72 -8.09 6.61
CA SER A 9 6.78 -6.70 6.16
C SER A 9 5.74 -5.79 6.81
N ALA A 10 4.76 -6.37 7.50
CA ALA A 10 3.59 -5.68 8.00
C ALA A 10 3.91 -4.88 9.26
N HIS A 11 3.43 -3.63 9.33
CA HIS A 11 3.38 -2.91 10.60
C HIS A 11 2.54 -3.69 11.63
N PRO A 12 2.85 -3.66 12.95
CA PRO A 12 2.10 -4.40 13.97
C PRO A 12 0.57 -4.16 14.01
N ASP A 13 0.11 -3.00 13.55
CA ASP A 13 -1.32 -2.65 13.48
C ASP A 13 -2.04 -3.23 12.24
N ILE A 14 -1.31 -3.80 11.29
CA ILE A 14 -1.87 -4.45 10.11
C ILE A 14 -2.43 -5.82 10.49
N ILE A 15 -3.65 -6.08 10.03
CA ILE A 15 -4.34 -7.36 10.19
C ILE A 15 -4.43 -8.00 8.81
N LEU A 16 -3.80 -9.16 8.67
CA LEU A 16 -3.91 -10.01 7.48
C LEU A 16 -4.89 -11.15 7.73
N SER A 17 -5.65 -11.49 6.70
CA SER A 17 -6.59 -12.61 6.70
C SER A 17 -6.68 -13.22 5.30
N ASN A 18 -7.51 -14.27 5.15
CA ASN A 18 -7.76 -14.92 3.85
C ASN A 18 -6.45 -15.35 3.16
N ASP A 19 -5.65 -16.17 3.84
CA ASP A 19 -4.33 -16.62 3.35
C ASP A 19 -3.37 -15.46 2.96
N ASN A 20 -3.43 -14.37 3.72
CA ASN A 20 -2.70 -13.11 3.48
C ASN A 20 -3.06 -12.45 2.13
N LEU A 21 -4.30 -12.62 1.65
CA LEU A 21 -4.82 -11.94 0.47
C LEU A 21 -5.76 -10.77 0.83
N THR A 22 -6.15 -10.65 2.10
CA THR A 22 -6.98 -9.54 2.59
C THR A 22 -6.22 -8.79 3.68
N VAL A 23 -6.28 -7.45 3.63
CA VAL A 23 -5.58 -6.56 4.56
C VAL A 23 -6.55 -5.50 5.11
N THR A 24 -6.44 -5.23 6.41
CA THR A 24 -7.04 -4.06 7.07
C THR A 24 -6.08 -3.55 8.15
N CYS A 25 -6.35 -2.38 8.72
CA CYS A 25 -5.57 -1.80 9.82
C CYS A 25 -6.45 -1.64 11.08
N ASN A 26 -5.85 -1.76 12.27
CA ASN A 26 -6.49 -1.47 13.56
C ASN A 26 -6.18 -0.05 14.09
N SER A 27 -5.46 0.76 13.32
CA SER A 27 -5.10 2.14 13.64
C SER A 27 -5.89 3.13 12.76
N TYR A 28 -6.04 4.35 13.26
CA TYR A 28 -6.46 5.50 12.45
C TYR A 28 -5.34 6.03 11.55
N ASP A 29 -4.08 5.80 11.92
CA ASP A 29 -2.93 6.16 11.10
C ASP A 29 -2.76 5.17 9.95
N ASP A 30 -2.30 5.65 8.80
CA ASP A 30 -1.91 4.80 7.67
C ASP A 30 -0.70 3.92 8.01
N ARG A 31 -0.79 2.64 7.65
CA ARG A 31 0.26 1.64 7.87
C ARG A 31 0.51 0.86 6.58
N VAL A 32 1.74 0.36 6.43
CA VAL A 32 2.17 -0.33 5.20
C VAL A 32 2.37 -1.83 5.44
N VAL A 33 1.99 -2.61 4.44
CA VAL A 33 2.42 -4.00 4.23
C VAL A 33 2.85 -4.17 2.77
N MET A 34 3.78 -5.07 2.50
CA MET A 34 4.31 -5.37 1.17
C MET A 34 3.87 -6.75 0.68
N GLY A 35 3.95 -6.98 -0.63
CA GLY A 35 3.85 -8.33 -1.19
C GLY A 35 5.10 -9.16 -0.91
N ASN A 36 4.94 -10.48 -0.85
CA ASN A 36 6.04 -11.42 -0.57
C ASN A 36 6.98 -11.69 -1.77
N THR A 37 6.70 -11.09 -2.93
CA THR A 37 7.45 -11.28 -4.17
C THR A 37 7.96 -9.93 -4.66
N GLY A 38 9.28 -9.79 -4.76
CA GLY A 38 9.95 -8.65 -5.38
C GLY A 38 10.15 -8.86 -6.89
N PHE A 39 9.93 -7.80 -7.67
CA PHE A 39 10.15 -7.81 -9.12
C PHE A 39 11.34 -6.92 -9.49
N SER A 40 12.19 -7.38 -10.41
CA SER A 40 13.35 -6.62 -10.91
C SER A 40 13.43 -6.51 -12.43
N ARG A 41 12.64 -7.30 -13.17
CA ARG A 41 12.59 -7.36 -14.64
C ARG A 41 11.19 -7.81 -15.10
N GLY A 42 10.83 -7.50 -16.35
CA GLY A 42 9.56 -7.87 -16.97
C GLY A 42 8.43 -6.87 -16.73
N VAL A 43 7.21 -7.25 -17.11
CA VAL A 43 5.98 -6.46 -16.92
C VAL A 43 5.04 -7.26 -16.04
N HIS A 44 4.55 -6.65 -14.96
CA HIS A 44 3.70 -7.30 -13.97
C HIS A 44 2.46 -6.45 -13.75
N TYR A 45 1.32 -7.12 -13.57
CA TYR A 45 0.03 -6.49 -13.29
C TYR A 45 -0.66 -7.25 -12.16
N TRP A 46 -1.30 -6.51 -11.27
CA TRP A 46 -2.12 -7.04 -10.19
C TRP A 46 -3.24 -6.04 -9.89
N GLU A 47 -4.27 -6.53 -9.21
CA GLU A 47 -5.45 -5.74 -8.85
C GLU A 47 -5.66 -5.76 -7.34
N MET A 48 -6.29 -4.71 -6.84
CA MET A 48 -6.73 -4.58 -5.46
C MET A 48 -8.23 -4.30 -5.46
N THR A 49 -9.01 -5.12 -4.75
CA THR A 49 -10.44 -4.88 -4.53
C THR A 49 -10.64 -4.17 -3.21
N ILE A 50 -11.48 -3.14 -3.19
CA ILE A 50 -11.85 -2.43 -1.97
C ILE A 50 -13.08 -3.11 -1.37
N ASP A 51 -12.85 -3.98 -0.40
CA ASP A 51 -13.93 -4.72 0.26
C ASP A 51 -14.77 -3.83 1.20
N ARG A 52 -14.15 -2.81 1.81
CA ARG A 52 -14.78 -1.84 2.71
C ARG A 52 -14.10 -0.49 2.63
N TYR A 53 -14.90 0.58 2.50
CA TYR A 53 -14.44 1.96 2.48
C TYR A 53 -15.45 2.81 3.28
N ASP A 54 -15.09 3.14 4.51
CA ASP A 54 -15.93 3.91 5.42
C ASP A 54 -15.31 5.29 5.67
N ASN A 55 -16.13 6.34 5.80
CA ASN A 55 -15.71 7.74 5.93
C ASN A 55 -15.04 8.30 4.67
N HIS A 56 -13.92 9.01 4.84
CA HIS A 56 -13.14 9.65 3.77
C HIS A 56 -11.62 9.43 3.95
N PRO A 57 -11.13 8.18 4.07
CA PRO A 57 -9.70 7.90 4.13
C PRO A 57 -9.05 8.01 2.74
N ASP A 58 -7.72 8.07 2.72
CA ASP A 58 -6.90 8.17 1.50
C ASP A 58 -5.99 6.92 1.35
N PRO A 59 -6.52 5.69 1.18
CA PRO A 59 -5.68 4.50 1.04
C PRO A 59 -4.74 4.63 -0.17
N ALA A 60 -3.48 4.25 0.05
CA ALA A 60 -2.41 4.37 -0.94
C ALA A 60 -2.00 3.00 -1.51
N PHE A 61 -1.87 2.91 -2.83
CA PHE A 61 -1.53 1.71 -3.58
C PHE A 61 -0.32 1.98 -4.47
N GLY A 62 0.66 1.08 -4.51
CA GLY A 62 1.85 1.33 -5.31
C GLY A 62 2.93 0.27 -5.16
N ILE A 63 4.16 0.71 -5.44
CA ILE A 63 5.38 -0.09 -5.32
C ILE A 63 6.33 0.56 -4.33
N ALA A 64 7.14 -0.26 -3.68
CA ALA A 64 8.11 0.21 -2.71
C ALA A 64 9.37 -0.66 -2.67
N ARG A 65 10.45 -0.08 -2.18
CA ARG A 65 11.62 -0.84 -1.75
C ARG A 65 11.35 -1.51 -0.41
N ALA A 66 12.09 -2.58 -0.12
CA ALA A 66 11.92 -3.37 1.11
C ALA A 66 12.04 -2.52 2.40
N ASP A 67 12.90 -1.50 2.36
CA ASP A 67 13.22 -0.57 3.44
C ASP A 67 12.31 0.68 3.50
N VAL A 68 11.13 0.66 2.87
CA VAL A 68 10.11 1.73 3.01
C VAL A 68 9.62 1.88 4.45
N MET A 69 9.32 3.10 4.88
CA MET A 69 8.67 3.38 6.16
C MET A 69 7.33 2.65 6.28
N LYS A 70 7.03 2.07 7.45
CA LYS A 70 5.86 1.22 7.67
C LYS A 70 4.74 1.88 8.48
N ASP A 71 5.06 3.02 9.08
CA ASP A 71 4.27 3.77 10.04
C ASP A 71 3.63 5.03 9.45
N VAL A 72 3.75 5.24 8.14
CA VAL A 72 3.22 6.41 7.42
C VAL A 72 2.61 6.00 6.08
N MET A 73 1.79 6.88 5.49
CA MET A 73 1.24 6.71 4.14
C MET A 73 2.34 6.43 3.10
N LEU A 74 2.06 5.48 2.20
CA LEU A 74 2.97 5.08 1.13
C LEU A 74 3.28 6.26 0.20
N GLY A 75 4.57 6.52 -0.04
CA GLY A 75 5.05 7.65 -0.86
C GLY A 75 5.47 8.89 -0.05
N LYS A 76 5.29 8.89 1.28
CA LYS A 76 5.84 9.94 2.15
C LYS A 76 7.37 9.93 2.21
N ASP A 77 8.00 8.77 2.05
CA ASP A 77 9.46 8.67 1.92
C ASP A 77 9.91 8.59 0.46
N ASP A 78 11.22 8.51 0.25
CA ASP A 78 11.85 8.35 -1.07
C ASP A 78 11.92 6.89 -1.55
N LYS A 79 11.26 5.96 -0.86
CA LYS A 79 11.34 4.50 -1.10
C LYS A 79 10.10 3.92 -1.75
N ALA A 80 9.04 4.70 -1.93
CA ALA A 80 7.82 4.27 -2.59
C ALA A 80 7.32 5.25 -3.65
N TRP A 81 6.59 4.69 -4.62
CA TRP A 81 5.77 5.41 -5.59
C TRP A 81 4.35 4.88 -5.47
N ALA A 82 3.42 5.77 -5.14
CA ALA A 82 2.05 5.38 -4.85
C ALA A 82 1.04 6.29 -5.52
N MET A 83 -0.17 5.77 -5.69
CA MET A 83 -1.38 6.53 -5.88
C MET A 83 -2.21 6.41 -4.60
N TYR A 84 -2.56 7.53 -3.97
CA TYR A 84 -3.59 7.54 -2.94
C TYR A 84 -4.89 8.12 -3.52
N VAL A 85 -6.02 7.64 -3.03
CA VAL A 85 -7.33 7.88 -3.64
C VAL A 85 -8.40 7.98 -2.57
N ASP A 86 -9.20 9.05 -2.64
CA ASP A 86 -10.43 9.20 -1.88
C ASP A 86 -11.66 8.90 -2.77
N ASN A 87 -12.85 9.19 -2.28
CA ASN A 87 -14.10 8.97 -3.02
C ASN A 87 -14.35 9.99 -4.15
N ASN A 88 -13.44 10.94 -4.39
CA ASN A 88 -13.59 12.05 -5.32
C ASN A 88 -12.45 12.14 -6.34
N ARG A 89 -11.22 11.80 -5.96
CA ARG A 89 -10.00 12.11 -6.70
C ARG A 89 -8.82 11.25 -6.24
N SER A 90 -7.75 11.31 -7.03
CA SER A 90 -6.51 10.60 -6.76
C SER A 90 -5.29 11.48 -7.05
N TRP A 91 -4.18 11.13 -6.42
CA TRP A 91 -2.89 11.77 -6.64
C TRP A 91 -1.80 10.74 -6.66
N PHE A 92 -0.72 11.07 -7.36
CA PHE A 92 0.54 10.37 -7.21
C PHE A 92 1.37 10.99 -6.09
N MET A 93 2.00 10.14 -5.29
CA MET A 93 2.88 10.53 -4.20
C MET A 93 4.22 9.79 -4.26
N HIS A 94 5.29 10.56 -4.13
CA HIS A 94 6.67 10.07 -3.94
C HIS A 94 7.47 11.16 -3.23
N ASN A 95 8.27 10.78 -2.23
CA ASN A 95 9.10 11.71 -1.46
C ASN A 95 8.29 12.91 -0.92
N ASN A 96 7.10 12.63 -0.39
CA ASN A 96 6.15 13.62 0.14
C ASN A 96 5.72 14.70 -0.88
N SER A 97 5.96 14.48 -2.17
CA SER A 97 5.53 15.35 -3.27
C SER A 97 4.27 14.80 -3.91
N HIS A 98 3.26 15.66 -4.04
CA HIS A 98 1.94 15.31 -4.54
C HIS A 98 1.76 15.85 -5.97
N THR A 99 1.39 14.99 -6.91
CA THR A 99 1.06 15.40 -8.28
C THR A 99 -0.36 14.96 -8.62
N ASN A 100 -1.20 15.90 -9.03
CA ASN A 100 -2.56 15.62 -9.49
C ASN A 100 -2.54 14.77 -10.77
N ARG A 101 -3.57 13.94 -10.94
CA ARG A 101 -3.93 13.32 -12.22
C ARG A 101 -5.04 14.12 -12.91
#